data_AF-A0A950ZUF3-F1
#
_entry.id   AF-A0A950ZUF3-F1
#
_cell.length_a   1.000
_cell.length_b   1.000
_cell.length_c   1.000
_cell.angle_alpha   90.00
_cell.angle_beta   90.00
_cell.angle_gamma   90.00
#
_symmetry.space_group_name_H-M   'P 1'
#
loop_
_entity.id
_entity.type
_entity.pdbx_description
1 polymer ?
#
loop_
_entity_poly.entity_id
_entity_poly.type
_entity_poly.pdbx_seq_one_letter_code
_entity_poly.pdbx_strand_id
1 'polypeptide(L)'
;MALNTQLDDYVPERVKGCCQPVAPLIGEAHADDLAALFRAMADPTRVQMLHLLKLATEPICVCDFTAALDLGQPTISHHLAKLKEAGLVTSFKRGVWSFYLLRPD
;
A
#
# COMPACT_ATOMS: atom_id res chain seq x y z
N MET A 1 26.03 4.80 17.18
CA MET A 1 25.78 6.03 17.95
C MET A 1 24.27 6.19 18.05
N ALA A 2 23.67 5.51 19.03
CA ALA A 2 22.22 5.43 19.16
C ALA A 2 21.71 6.75 19.75
N LEU A 3 20.86 7.45 18.99
CA LEU A 3 20.06 8.57 19.50
C LEU A 3 18.99 7.98 20.42
N ASN A 4 19.37 7.74 21.67
CA ASN A 4 18.43 7.43 22.75
C ASN A 4 17.86 8.75 23.26
N THR A 5 17.07 9.42 22.42
CA THR A 5 16.28 10.57 22.84
C THR A 5 15.25 10.03 23.83
N GLN A 6 15.43 10.29 25.12
CA GLN A 6 14.48 9.89 26.14
C GLN A 6 13.12 10.49 25.78
N LEU A 7 12.16 9.63 25.42
CA LEU A 7 10.80 10.00 25.05
C LEU A 7 10.11 10.83 26.16
N ASP A 8 10.63 10.77 27.38
CA ASP A 8 10.18 11.49 28.56
C ASP A 8 10.19 13.02 28.39
N ASP A 9 11.13 13.58 27.63
CA ASP A 9 11.23 15.04 27.42
C ASP A 9 10.17 15.60 26.44
N TYR A 10 9.49 14.73 25.68
CA TYR A 10 8.51 15.11 24.66
C TYR A 10 7.06 14.82 25.09
N VAL A 11 6.85 14.17 26.23
CA VAL A 11 5.50 13.85 26.74
C VAL A 11 5.03 14.96 27.67
N PRO A 12 3.98 15.72 27.32
CA PRO A 12 3.46 16.74 28.22
C PRO A 12 2.89 16.08 29.47
N GLU A 13 3.17 16.67 30.64
CA GLU A 13 2.57 16.24 31.91
C GLU A 13 1.04 16.29 31.80
N ARG A 14 0.37 15.17 32.10
CA ARG A 14 -1.09 15.04 32.01
C ARG A 14 -1.68 15.04 33.41
N VAL A 15 -2.38 16.12 33.77
CA VAL A 15 -3.21 16.15 34.98
C VAL A 15 -4.57 15.49 34.69
N LYS A 16 -5.11 14.72 35.64
CA LYS A 16 -6.44 14.11 35.52
C LYS A 16 -7.48 15.19 35.19
N GLY A 17 -8.19 15.04 34.08
CA GLY A 17 -9.17 16.02 33.58
C GLY A 17 -8.63 17.03 32.56
N CYS A 18 -7.34 16.99 32.22
CA CYS A 18 -6.74 17.83 31.18
C CYS A 18 -6.59 17.06 29.84
N CYS A 19 -7.68 16.95 29.09
CA CYS A 19 -7.59 16.55 27.69
C CYS A 19 -6.99 17.71 26.88
N GLN A 20 -5.73 17.57 26.44
CA GLN A 20 -5.12 18.52 25.51
C GLN A 20 -5.86 18.48 24.16
N PRO A 21 -6.07 19.63 23.49
CA PRO A 21 -6.66 19.65 22.17
C PRO A 21 -5.78 18.88 21.19
N VAL A 22 -6.39 17.96 20.45
CA VAL A 22 -5.75 17.26 19.33
C VAL A 22 -6.13 17.94 18.02
N ALA A 23 -5.41 17.61 16.94
CA ALA A 23 -5.75 18.08 15.62
C ALA A 23 -7.21 17.70 15.26
N PRO A 24 -7.89 18.52 14.43
CA PRO A 24 -9.22 18.18 13.93
C PRO A 24 -9.24 16.82 13.23
N LEU A 25 -10.37 16.13 13.33
CA LEU A 25 -10.61 14.93 12.54
C LEU A 25 -10.65 15.28 11.05
N ILE A 26 -10.16 14.39 10.21
CA ILE A 26 -10.45 14.42 8.78
C ILE A 26 -11.93 14.05 8.56
N GLY A 27 -12.52 14.49 7.44
CA GLY A 27 -13.90 14.17 7.11
C GLY A 27 -14.11 12.66 6.91
N GLU A 28 -15.27 12.14 7.33
CA GLU A 28 -15.59 10.71 7.32
C GLU A 28 -15.37 10.06 5.94
N ALA A 29 -15.87 10.69 4.86
CA ALA A 29 -15.67 10.20 3.50
C ALA A 29 -14.19 10.07 3.13
N HIS A 30 -13.36 11.04 3.51
CA HIS A 30 -11.92 10.99 3.24
C HIS A 30 -11.23 9.91 4.07
N ALA A 31 -11.65 9.71 5.32
CA ALA A 31 -11.17 8.63 6.15
C ALA A 31 -11.49 7.25 5.54
N ASP A 32 -12.71 7.08 5.02
CA ASP A 32 -13.15 5.84 4.37
C ASP A 32 -12.37 5.54 3.09
N ASP A 33 -12.12 6.56 2.26
CA ASP A 33 -11.31 6.45 1.04
C ASP A 33 -9.88 5.99 1.37
N LEU A 34 -9.24 6.64 2.36
CA LEU A 34 -7.91 6.26 2.82
C LEU A 34 -7.92 4.85 3.43
N ALA A 35 -8.92 4.51 4.23
CA ALA A 35 -9.05 3.18 4.81
C ALA A 35 -9.22 2.11 3.72
N ALA A 36 -9.94 2.39 2.63
CA ALA A 36 -10.05 1.48 1.50
C ALA A 36 -8.68 1.28 0.80
N LEU A 37 -7.94 2.36 0.58
CA LEU A 37 -6.58 2.30 0.03
C LEU A 37 -5.62 1.48 0.91
N PHE A 38 -5.62 1.73 2.22
CA PHE A 38 -4.78 0.99 3.15
C PHE A 38 -5.16 -0.49 3.23
N ARG A 39 -6.47 -0.82 3.20
CA ARG A 39 -6.92 -2.23 3.12
C ARG A 39 -6.40 -2.92 1.86
N ALA A 40 -6.37 -2.23 0.72
CA ALA A 40 -5.78 -2.76 -0.50
C ALA A 40 -4.25 -2.94 -0.42
N MET A 41 -3.54 -2.29 0.50
CA MET A 41 -2.11 -2.51 0.70
C MET A 41 -1.77 -3.46 1.88
N ALA A 42 -2.73 -3.69 2.79
CA ALA A 42 -2.53 -4.47 4.02
C ALA A 42 -2.45 -6.00 3.79
N ASP A 43 -1.60 -6.42 2.86
CA ASP A 43 -1.28 -7.80 2.54
C ASP A 43 0.18 -7.88 2.07
N PRO A 44 1.01 -8.76 2.65
CA PRO A 44 2.43 -8.84 2.33
C PRO A 44 2.71 -9.05 0.83
N THR A 45 1.91 -9.90 0.15
CA THR A 45 2.08 -10.17 -1.28
C THR A 45 1.83 -8.91 -2.11
N ARG A 46 0.79 -8.13 -1.80
CA ARG A 46 0.51 -6.86 -2.48
C ARG A 46 1.61 -5.83 -2.25
N VAL A 47 2.17 -5.75 -1.04
CA VAL A 47 3.33 -4.87 -0.76
C VAL A 47 4.53 -5.26 -1.64
N GLN A 48 4.83 -6.56 -1.76
CA GLN A 48 5.91 -7.04 -2.62
C GLN A 48 5.64 -6.73 -4.11
N MET A 49 4.41 -6.92 -4.58
CA MET A 49 4.03 -6.56 -5.96
C MET A 49 4.23 -5.08 -6.24
N LEU A 50 3.80 -4.21 -5.32
CA LEU A 50 3.98 -2.75 -5.45
C LEU A 50 5.47 -2.38 -5.44
N HIS A 51 6.28 -3.04 -4.62
CA HIS A 51 7.73 -2.87 -4.60
C HIS A 51 8.37 -3.23 -5.94
N LEU A 52 8.03 -4.39 -6.50
CA LEU A 52 8.50 -4.82 -7.82
C LEU A 52 8.10 -3.83 -8.91
N LEU A 53 6.83 -3.42 -8.94
CA LEU A 53 6.34 -2.43 -9.92
C LEU A 53 7.02 -1.07 -9.77
N LYS A 54 7.39 -0.67 -8.55
CA LYS A 54 8.10 0.59 -8.29
C LYS A 54 9.54 0.57 -8.83
N LEU A 55 10.21 -0.57 -8.78
CA LEU A 55 11.59 -0.73 -9.25
C LEU A 55 11.69 -1.09 -10.74
N ALA A 56 10.60 -1.56 -11.33
CA ALA A 56 10.59 -1.98 -12.73
C ALA A 56 10.82 -0.81 -13.69
N THR A 57 11.71 -1.02 -14.67
CA THR A 57 11.93 -0.08 -15.78
C THR A 57 10.92 -0.29 -16.92
N GLU A 58 10.22 -1.41 -16.92
CA GLU A 58 9.22 -1.80 -17.91
C GLU A 58 8.00 -2.46 -17.25
N PRO A 59 6.84 -2.53 -17.93
CA PRO A 59 5.65 -3.20 -17.39
C PRO A 59 5.90 -4.69 -17.09
N ILE A 60 5.42 -5.18 -15.95
CA ILE A 60 5.64 -6.56 -15.49
C ILE A 60 4.51 -7.47 -15.98
N CYS A 61 4.84 -8.65 -16.54
CA CYS A 61 3.85 -9.67 -16.89
C CYS A 61 3.29 -10.36 -15.63
N VAL A 62 2.03 -10.82 -15.69
CA VAL A 62 1.47 -11.73 -14.65
C VAL A 62 2.37 -12.94 -14.40
N CYS A 63 2.97 -13.46 -15.46
CA CYS A 63 3.87 -14.61 -15.44
C CYS A 63 5.16 -14.35 -14.64
N ASP A 64 5.67 -13.12 -14.66
CA ASP A 64 6.85 -12.73 -13.90
C ASP A 64 6.54 -12.68 -12.40
N PHE A 65 5.34 -12.20 -12.02
CA PHE A 65 4.90 -12.24 -10.62
C PHE A 65 4.75 -13.65 -10.10
N THR A 66 4.18 -14.57 -10.89
CA THR A 66 4.08 -15.98 -10.50
C THR A 66 5.45 -16.59 -10.25
N ALA A 67 6.46 -16.25 -11.08
CA ALA A 67 7.83 -16.75 -10.92
C ALA A 67 8.54 -16.11 -9.71
N ALA A 68 8.37 -14.81 -9.48
CA ALA A 68 9.05 -14.08 -8.41
C ALA A 68 8.50 -14.38 -7.01
N LEU A 69 7.20 -14.67 -6.90
CA LEU A 69 6.52 -14.86 -5.62
C LEU A 69 6.22 -16.33 -5.29
N ASP A 70 6.51 -17.26 -6.21
CA ASP A 70 6.18 -18.69 -6.10
C ASP A 70 4.70 -18.94 -5.75
N LEU A 71 3.82 -18.18 -6.42
CA LEU A 71 2.36 -18.28 -6.26
C LEU A 71 1.70 -18.59 -7.59
N GLY A 72 0.60 -19.36 -7.54
CA GLY A 72 -0.19 -19.66 -8.72
C GLY A 72 -0.87 -18.43 -9.33
N GLN A 73 -1.07 -18.44 -10.65
CA GLN A 73 -1.72 -17.36 -11.40
C GLN A 73 -3.09 -16.91 -10.83
N PRO A 74 -3.98 -17.80 -10.32
CA PRO A 74 -5.24 -17.36 -9.71
C PRO A 74 -5.03 -16.46 -8.49
N THR A 75 -4.02 -16.76 -7.66
CA THR A 75 -3.69 -15.97 -6.47
C THR A 75 -3.11 -14.62 -6.89
N ILE A 76 -2.12 -14.63 -7.80
CA ILE A 76 -1.54 -13.39 -8.34
C ILE A 76 -2.61 -12.48 -8.95
N SER A 77 -3.51 -13.03 -9.77
CA SER A 77 -4.59 -12.27 -10.41
C SER A 77 -5.55 -11.66 -9.38
N HIS A 78 -5.84 -12.38 -8.29
CA HIS A 78 -6.66 -11.85 -7.21
C HIS A 78 -6.02 -10.63 -6.53
N HIS A 79 -4.73 -10.71 -6.19
CA HIS A 79 -4.01 -9.58 -5.58
C HIS A 79 -3.94 -8.38 -6.54
N LEU A 80 -3.65 -8.60 -7.82
CA LEU A 80 -3.60 -7.55 -8.84
C LEU A 80 -4.98 -6.90 -9.07
N ALA A 81 -6.07 -7.68 -9.02
CA ALA A 81 -7.42 -7.13 -9.11
C ALA A 81 -7.73 -6.19 -7.94
N LYS A 82 -7.36 -6.57 -6.71
CA LYS A 82 -7.53 -5.71 -5.52
C LYS A 82 -6.72 -4.41 -5.61
N LEU A 83 -5.48 -4.49 -6.09
CA LEU A 83 -4.66 -3.30 -6.33
C LEU A 83 -5.26 -2.40 -7.41
N LYS A 84 -5.85 -3.00 -8.47
CA LYS A 84 -6.49 -2.25 -9.55
C LYS A 84 -7.80 -1.60 -9.11
N GLU A 85 -8.62 -2.28 -8.32
CA GLU A 85 -9.84 -1.74 -7.70
C GLU A 85 -9.53 -0.52 -6.82
N ALA A 86 -8.42 -0.57 -6.06
CA ALA A 86 -7.93 0.56 -5.27
C ALA A 86 -7.21 1.63 -6.11
N GLY A 87 -7.05 1.40 -7.41
CA GLY A 87 -6.40 2.34 -8.31
C GLY A 87 -4.87 2.39 -8.24
N LEU A 88 -4.23 1.52 -7.47
CA LEU A 88 -2.77 1.57 -7.30
C LEU A 88 -2.01 1.12 -8.57
N VAL A 89 -2.64 0.29 -9.38
CA VAL A 89 -2.04 -0.26 -10.61
C VAL A 89 -2.98 -0.14 -11.79
N THR A 90 -2.41 -0.07 -12.99
CA THR A 90 -3.14 -0.23 -14.24
C THR A 90 -2.59 -1.42 -15.02
N SER A 91 -3.35 -1.89 -16.01
CA SER A 91 -2.97 -3.02 -16.83
C SER A 91 -3.41 -2.89 -18.28
N PHE A 92 -2.63 -3.50 -19.18
CA PHE A 92 -2.92 -3.59 -20.59
C PHE A 92 -2.51 -4.97 -21.13
N LYS A 93 -3.01 -5.32 -22.32
CA LYS A 93 -2.69 -6.59 -22.99
C LYS A 93 -1.81 -6.38 -24.20
N ARG A 94 -0.89 -7.33 -24.43
CA ARG A 94 -0.13 -7.46 -25.68
C ARG A 94 -0.16 -8.92 -26.12
N GLY A 95 -0.98 -9.22 -27.13
CA GLY A 95 -1.31 -10.60 -27.49
C GLY A 95 -2.06 -11.29 -26.35
N VAL A 96 -1.57 -12.46 -25.93
CA VAL A 96 -2.15 -13.24 -24.81
C VAL A 96 -1.66 -12.77 -23.43
N TRP A 97 -0.64 -11.92 -23.39
CA TRP A 97 0.02 -11.50 -22.15
C TRP A 97 -0.64 -10.25 -21.56
N SER A 98 -0.76 -10.23 -20.23
CA SER A 98 -1.26 -9.08 -19.47
C SER A 98 -0.12 -8.47 -18.66
N PHE A 99 0.08 -7.17 -18.84
CA PHE A 99 1.14 -6.39 -18.22
C PHE A 99 0.58 -5.39 -17.22
N TYR A 100 1.33 -5.12 -16.17
CA TYR A 100 0.96 -4.23 -15.07
C TYR A 100 2.05 -3.18 -14.84
N LEU A 101 1.59 -1.99 -14.44
CA LEU A 101 2.44 -0.86 -14.03
C LEU A 101 1.74 -0.11 -12.88
N LEU A 102 2.51 0.63 -12.08
CA LEU A 102 1.92 1.60 -11.15
C LEU A 102 1.11 2.63 -11.93
N ARG A 103 -0.03 3.04 -11.37
CA ARG A 103 -0.78 4.16 -11.95
C ARG A 103 0.03 5.45 -11.72
N PRO A 104 0.33 6.24 -12.76
CA PRO A 104 0.92 7.57 -12.58
C PRO A 104 -0.08 8.48 -11.86
N ASP A 105 0.47 9.34 -11.01
CA ASP A 105 -0.21 10.44 -10.31
C ASP A 105 -0.73 11.52 -11.26
#